data_AF-A0A3B0SL48-F1
#
_entry.id   AF-A0A3B0SL48-F1
#
_cell.length_a   1.000
_cell.length_b   1.000
_cell.length_c   1.000
_cell.angle_alpha   90.00
_cell.angle_beta   90.00
_cell.angle_gamma   90.00
#
_symmetry.space_group_name_H-M   'P 1'
#
loop_
_entity.id
_entity.type
_entity.pdbx_description
1 polymer ?
#
loop_
_entity_poly.entity_id
_entity_poly.type
_entity_poly.pdbx_seq_one_letter_code
_entity_poly.pdbx_strand_id
1 'polypeptide(L)'
;RIGPRIAVRKCVRAAERRASHYGQADVTDVWKVKRTKYGYKIKGRIAVRDNYRSNRGRYYQSRYDRGYRHSNYDTGKFTCYVEGRRVSDVRIKGLNR
;
A
#
# COMPACT_ATOMS: atom_id res chain seq x y z
N ARG A 1 16.91 -15.80 14.22
CA ARG A 1 15.62 -15.06 14.24
C ARG A 1 15.85 -13.65 13.71
N ILE A 2 14.99 -13.14 12.82
CA ILE A 2 15.11 -11.74 12.33
C ILE A 2 14.67 -10.75 13.41
N GLY A 3 15.34 -9.60 13.53
CA GLY A 3 14.91 -8.54 14.45
C GLY A 3 13.68 -7.78 13.91
N PRO A 4 12.87 -7.16 14.79
CA PRO A 4 11.64 -6.47 14.39
C PRO A 4 11.89 -5.33 13.41
N ARG A 5 12.96 -4.54 13.61
CA ARG A 5 13.34 -3.44 12.70
C ARG A 5 13.66 -3.93 11.28
N ILE A 6 14.37 -5.06 11.18
CA ILE A 6 14.72 -5.65 9.88
C ILE A 6 13.46 -6.23 9.21
N ALA A 7 12.58 -6.87 9.98
CA ALA A 7 11.30 -7.36 9.48
C ALA A 7 10.44 -6.22 8.92
N VAL A 8 10.30 -5.11 9.65
CA VAL A 8 9.58 -3.90 9.20
C VAL A 8 10.19 -3.37 7.90
N ARG A 9 11.51 -3.17 7.84
CA ARG A 9 12.17 -2.66 6.63
C ARG A 9 11.94 -3.53 5.40
N LYS A 10 12.03 -4.87 5.56
CA LYS A 10 11.75 -5.81 4.46
C LYS A 10 10.28 -5.76 4.03
N CYS A 11 9.41 -5.63 5.00
CA CYS A 11 7.97 -5.57 4.80
C CYS A 11 7.54 -4.32 4.05
N VAL A 12 8.03 -3.15 4.46
CA VAL A 12 7.78 -1.85 3.79
C VAL A 12 8.19 -1.92 2.33
N ARG A 13 9.42 -2.36 2.04
CA ARG A 13 9.91 -2.53 0.66
C ARG A 13 9.13 -3.54 -0.18
N ALA A 14 8.51 -4.53 0.45
CA ALA A 14 7.68 -5.51 -0.25
C ALA A 14 6.26 -4.97 -0.48
N ALA A 15 5.73 -4.20 0.47
CA ALA A 15 4.46 -3.49 0.35
C ALA A 15 4.50 -2.45 -0.77
N GLU A 16 5.52 -1.60 -0.81
CA GLU A 16 5.73 -0.59 -1.85
C GLU A 16 5.85 -1.26 -3.23
N ARG A 17 6.67 -2.30 -3.37
CA ARG A 17 6.79 -3.06 -4.62
C ARG A 17 5.51 -3.77 -5.06
N ARG A 18 4.68 -4.22 -4.12
CA ARG A 18 3.39 -4.83 -4.46
C ARG A 18 2.39 -3.77 -4.90
N ALA A 19 2.41 -2.61 -4.23
CA ALA A 19 1.53 -1.50 -4.51
C ALA A 19 1.96 -0.70 -5.74
N SER A 20 3.22 -0.81 -6.17
CA SER A 20 3.74 -0.10 -7.34
C SER A 20 3.03 -0.49 -8.65
N HIS A 21 2.37 -1.64 -8.68
CA HIS A 21 1.51 -2.04 -9.80
C HIS A 21 0.28 -1.13 -9.98
N TYR A 22 -0.15 -0.46 -8.91
CA TYR A 22 -1.27 0.47 -8.92
C TYR A 22 -0.80 1.91 -9.21
N GLY A 23 0.42 2.29 -8.83
CA GLY A 23 0.94 3.63 -9.07
C GLY A 23 2.20 3.89 -8.25
N GLN A 24 2.56 5.15 -8.05
CA GLN A 24 3.63 5.46 -7.10
C GLN A 24 3.11 5.19 -5.68
N ALA A 25 3.64 4.17 -5.01
CA ALA A 25 3.13 3.72 -3.73
C ALA A 25 4.16 3.86 -2.61
N ASP A 26 3.75 4.50 -1.52
CA ASP A 26 4.57 4.79 -0.35
C ASP A 26 3.86 4.38 0.94
N VAL A 27 4.58 3.68 1.83
CA VAL A 27 4.05 3.37 3.17
C VAL A 27 4.08 4.63 4.03
N THR A 28 2.91 5.08 4.46
CA THR A 28 2.76 6.32 5.23
C THR A 28 2.85 6.10 6.73
N ASP A 29 2.47 4.91 7.22
CA ASP A 29 2.45 4.62 8.64
C ASP A 29 2.54 3.11 8.93
N VAL A 30 3.17 2.74 10.04
CA VAL A 30 3.26 1.37 10.56
C VAL A 30 2.81 1.35 12.02
N TRP A 31 1.53 1.07 12.23
CA TRP A 31 0.92 1.15 13.56
C TRP A 31 0.92 -0.19 14.33
N LYS A 32 1.18 -1.33 13.68
CA LYS A 32 1.17 -2.64 14.37
C LYS A 32 2.23 -3.60 13.90
N VAL A 33 3.06 -4.05 14.82
CA VAL A 33 4.07 -5.10 14.64
C VAL A 33 3.82 -6.20 15.67
N LYS A 34 3.28 -7.34 15.23
CA LYS A 34 3.00 -8.49 16.09
C LYS A 34 3.98 -9.61 15.81
N ARG A 35 4.62 -10.16 16.84
CA ARG A 35 5.43 -11.38 16.70
C ARG A 35 4.52 -12.61 16.56
N THR A 36 4.88 -13.52 15.67
CA THR A 36 4.21 -14.80 15.44
C THR A 36 5.16 -15.95 15.74
N LYS A 37 4.66 -17.19 15.73
CA LYS A 37 5.49 -18.40 15.94
C LYS A 37 6.67 -18.47 14.96
N TYR A 38 6.46 -18.03 13.72
CA TYR A 38 7.42 -18.14 12.62
C TYR A 38 8.11 -16.81 12.24
N GLY A 39 7.66 -15.68 12.79
CA GLY A 39 8.30 -14.38 12.55
C GLY A 39 7.43 -13.20 12.98
N TYR A 40 6.97 -12.38 12.03
CA TYR A 40 6.26 -11.13 12.30
C TYR A 40 5.08 -10.90 11.36
N LYS A 41 4.00 -10.34 11.91
CA LYS A 41 2.87 -9.77 11.18
C LYS A 41 2.89 -8.27 11.38
N ILE A 42 3.07 -7.53 10.29
CA ILE A 42 3.18 -6.08 10.29
C ILE A 42 1.97 -5.51 9.57
N LYS A 43 1.36 -4.46 10.13
CA LYS A 43 0.25 -3.73 9.51
C LYS A 43 0.56 -2.24 9.52
N GLY A 44 0.09 -1.59 8.47
CA GLY A 44 0.27 -0.16 8.29
C GLY A 44 -0.70 0.42 7.27
N ARG A 45 -0.47 1.69 6.96
CA ARG A 45 -1.15 2.43 5.90
C ARG A 45 -0.21 2.60 4.72
N ILE A 46 -0.78 2.58 3.53
CA ILE A 46 -0.07 2.79 2.28
C ILE A 46 -0.86 3.79 1.45
N ALA A 47 -0.18 4.77 0.89
CA ALA A 47 -0.75 5.71 -0.05
C ALA A 47 -0.24 5.36 -1.44
N VAL A 48 -1.12 5.34 -2.42
CA VAL A 48 -0.80 5.12 -3.82
C VAL A 48 -1.23 6.34 -4.60
N ARG A 49 -0.27 7.05 -5.19
CA ARG A 49 -0.52 8.12 -6.13
C ARG A 49 -0.70 7.53 -7.52
N ASP A 50 -1.80 7.89 -8.18
CA ASP A 50 -1.96 7.54 -9.59
C ASP A 50 -0.98 8.34 -10.43
N ASN A 51 -0.06 7.64 -11.07
CA ASN A 51 0.77 8.19 -12.15
C ASN A 51 -0.01 8.15 -13.46
N TYR A 52 -1.27 8.59 -13.46
CA TYR A 52 -2.03 8.78 -14.68
C TYR A 52 -1.41 9.96 -15.42
N ARG A 53 -0.41 9.62 -16.22
CA ARG A 53 0.15 10.41 -17.30
C ARG A 53 -1.04 10.84 -18.14
N SER A 54 -1.42 12.11 -17.96
CA SER A 54 -2.34 12.86 -18.80
C SER A 54 -2.20 12.43 -20.26
N ASN A 55 -3.11 11.59 -20.75
CA ASN A 55 -3.29 11.42 -22.18
C ASN A 55 -4.63 10.77 -22.54
N ARG A 56 -5.46 11.59 -23.20
CA ARG A 56 -6.45 11.21 -24.21
C ARG A 56 -7.60 10.29 -23.77
N GLY A 57 -8.68 10.98 -23.41
CA GLY A 57 -9.74 11.14 -24.40
C GLY A 57 -10.99 10.29 -24.19
N ARG A 58 -12.11 11.00 -24.02
CA ARG A 58 -13.48 10.74 -24.53
C ARG A 58 -14.44 11.25 -23.45
N TYR A 59 -14.99 12.45 -23.65
CA TYR A 59 -16.33 12.58 -24.22
C TYR A 59 -17.35 11.77 -23.42
N TYR A 60 -17.82 12.31 -22.31
CA TYR A 60 -19.15 12.09 -21.71
C TYR A 60 -19.21 12.98 -20.45
N GLN A 61 -19.78 14.18 -20.55
CA GLN A 61 -21.16 14.39 -20.12
C GLN A 61 -21.39 13.87 -18.69
N SER A 62 -21.18 14.72 -17.68
CA SER A 62 -22.18 14.87 -16.61
C SER A 62 -21.89 16.09 -15.76
N ARG A 63 -22.80 17.06 -15.83
CA ARG A 63 -22.82 18.30 -15.04
C ARG A 63 -23.29 18.03 -13.60
N TYR A 64 -22.71 17.05 -12.90
CA TYR A 64 -23.28 16.57 -11.63
C TYR A 64 -22.27 15.95 -10.66
N ASP A 65 -21.09 16.55 -10.44
CA ASP A 65 -20.27 16.12 -9.29
C ASP A 65 -19.54 17.29 -8.62
N ARG A 66 -20.37 18.12 -7.99
CA ARG A 66 -19.98 19.20 -7.08
C ARG A 66 -19.59 18.57 -5.74
N GLY A 67 -18.41 17.94 -5.61
CA GLY A 67 -18.07 17.36 -4.30
C GLY A 67 -16.75 16.65 -4.06
N TYR A 68 -15.99 16.20 -5.05
CA TYR A 68 -14.83 15.34 -4.76
C TYR A 68 -13.49 16.05 -4.91
N ARG A 69 -12.94 16.45 -3.76
CA ARG A 69 -11.52 16.79 -3.59
C ARG A 69 -10.69 15.73 -4.30
N HIS A 70 -10.12 16.11 -5.44
CA HIS A 70 -9.25 15.29 -6.28
C HIS A 70 -7.91 15.07 -5.56
N SER A 71 -7.94 14.35 -4.44
CA SER A 71 -6.73 13.77 -3.88
C SER A 71 -6.39 12.63 -4.81
N ASN A 72 -5.43 12.86 -5.70
CA ASN A 72 -4.82 11.86 -6.60
C ASN A 72 -4.10 10.71 -5.85
N TYR A 73 -4.48 10.47 -4.59
CA TYR A 73 -3.93 9.50 -3.68
C TYR A 73 -5.04 8.61 -3.18
N ASP A 74 -4.92 7.34 -3.51
CA ASP A 74 -5.72 6.29 -2.91
C ASP A 74 -5.00 5.77 -1.66
N THR A 75 -5.68 5.77 -0.53
CA THR A 75 -5.11 5.32 0.74
C THR A 75 -5.67 3.99 1.16
N GLY A 76 -4.80 2.99 1.27
CA GLY A 76 -5.14 1.63 1.68
C GLY A 76 -4.47 1.22 2.98
N LYS A 77 -4.77 -0.02 3.38
CA LYS A 77 -4.12 -0.72 4.48
C LYS A 77 -3.30 -1.86 3.90
N PHE A 78 -2.08 -2.02 4.39
CA PHE A 78 -1.27 -3.19 4.08
C PHE A 78 -1.13 -4.11 5.30
N THR A 79 -1.02 -5.40 5.04
CA THR A 79 -0.65 -6.43 6.01
C THR A 79 0.43 -7.27 5.37
N CYS A 80 1.57 -7.41 6.03
CA CYS A 80 2.62 -8.27 5.52
C CYS A 80 3.16 -9.20 6.59
N TYR A 81 3.54 -10.38 6.12
CA TYR A 81 3.98 -11.51 6.91
C TYR A 81 5.45 -11.76 6.59
N VAL A 82 6.26 -11.80 7.64
CA VAL A 82 7.69 -12.09 7.55
C VAL A 82 7.95 -13.36 8.32
N GLU A 83 8.38 -14.40 7.62
CA GLU A 83 8.65 -15.72 8.20
C GLU A 83 10.12 -16.07 8.03
N GLY A 84 10.76 -16.47 9.13
CA GLY A 84 12.20 -16.69 9.16
C GLY A 84 13.00 -15.44 8.81
N ARG A 85 13.44 -15.33 7.55
CA ARG A 85 14.24 -14.21 7.02
C ARG A 85 13.64 -13.57 5.76
N ARG A 86 12.46 -14.00 5.31
CA ARG A 86 11.85 -13.55 4.04
C ARG A 86 10.43 -13.02 4.29
N VAL A 87 9.96 -12.18 3.36
CA VAL A 87 8.55 -11.79 3.32
C VAL A 87 7.80 -12.96 2.67
N SER A 88 6.86 -13.56 3.39
CA SER A 88 6.07 -14.70 2.90
C SER A 88 4.83 -14.23 2.14
N ASP A 89 4.19 -13.15 2.60
CA ASP A 89 2.96 -12.65 2.00
C ASP A 89 2.76 -11.15 2.26
N VAL A 90 2.14 -10.47 1.30
CA VAL A 90 1.81 -9.04 1.34
C VAL A 90 0.41 -8.84 0.79
N ARG A 91 -0.49 -8.32 1.64
CA ARG A 91 -1.87 -8.04 1.28
C ARG A 91 -2.15 -6.56 1.39
N ILE A 92 -2.79 -6.00 0.38
CA ILE A 92 -3.26 -4.62 0.35
C ILE A 92 -4.78 -4.64 0.26
N LYS A 93 -5.45 -3.77 1.01
CA LYS A 93 -6.91 -3.67 1.06
C LYS A 93 -7.36 -2.22 1.19
N GLY A 94 -8.58 -1.95 0.71
CA GLY A 94 -9.21 -0.64 0.84
C GLY A 94 -8.57 0.42 -0.05
N LEU A 95 -7.90 0.00 -1.12
CA LEU A 95 -7.65 0.88 -2.25
C LEU A 95 -8.98 1.00 -3.01
N ASN A 96 -9.50 2.21 -3.15
CA ASN A 96 -10.74 2.52 -3.85
C ASN A 96 -10.47 2.65 -5.36
N ARG A 97 -10.20 1.50 -6.00
CA ARG A 97 -9.95 1.36 -7.44
C ARG A 97 -10.83 0.29 -8.05
#